data_AF-A0A2U3RSB8-F1
#
_entry.id   AF-A0A2U3RSB8-F1
#
_cell.length_a   1.000
_cell.length_b   1.000
_cell.length_c   1.000
_cell.angle_alpha   90.00
_cell.angle_beta   90.00
_cell.angle_gamma   90.00
#
_symmetry.space_group_name_H-M   'P 1'
#
loop_
_entity.id
_entity.type
_entity.pdbx_description
1 polymer ?
#
loop_
_entity_poly.entity_id
_entity_poly.type
_entity_poly.pdbx_seq_one_letter_code
_entity_poly.pdbx_strand_id
1 'polypeptide(L)'
;MVYKKTYQVICTDFSNSKKHDCRLFKKSKILIHPKVKAITDIEYQGIQKIYNNSESPKKKSKKNLLTKNDKKIIVVSRRKSCI
;
A
#
# COMPACT_ATOMS: atom_id res chain seq x y z
N MET A 1 1.45 8.28 3.96
CA MET A 1 0.33 8.23 2.99
C MET A 1 0.37 9.48 2.13
N VAL A 2 0.32 9.35 0.79
CA VAL A 2 0.47 10.49 -0.13
C VAL A 2 -0.79 10.65 -0.98
N TYR A 3 -1.31 11.87 -1.06
CA TYR A 3 -2.44 12.18 -1.95
C TYR A 3 -1.95 12.30 -3.39
N LYS A 4 -2.33 11.37 -4.28
CA LYS A 4 -1.80 11.33 -5.65
C LYS A 4 -2.04 12.58 -6.49
N LYS A 5 -3.10 13.35 -6.23
CA LYS A 5 -3.45 14.52 -7.04
C LYS A 5 -2.63 15.77 -6.65
N THR A 6 -2.24 15.91 -5.38
CA THR A 6 -1.40 17.04 -4.91
C THR A 6 0.01 16.63 -4.52
N TYR A 7 0.33 15.33 -4.58
CA TYR A 7 1.56 14.72 -4.04
C TYR A 7 1.86 15.08 -2.58
N GLN A 8 0.85 15.52 -1.83
CA GLN A 8 1.01 15.94 -0.45
C GLN A 8 1.11 14.73 0.47
N VAL A 9 2.09 14.76 1.36
CA VAL A 9 2.20 13.81 2.46
C VAL A 9 1.13 14.15 3.49
N ILE A 10 0.17 13.23 3.69
CA ILE A 10 -0.96 13.45 4.60
C ILE A 10 -0.61 13.05 6.03
N CYS A 11 0.17 11.97 6.17
CA CYS A 11 0.49 11.40 7.47
C CYS A 11 1.77 10.56 7.37
N THR A 12 2.62 10.73 8.37
CA THR A 12 3.85 9.96 8.63
C THR A 12 3.79 9.44 10.07
N ASP A 13 4.11 8.18 10.24
CA ASP A 13 4.24 7.56 11.56
C ASP A 13 5.60 6.87 11.64
N PHE A 14 6.25 6.94 12.79
CA PHE A 14 7.61 6.46 13.00
C PHE A 14 7.68 5.66 14.29
N SER A 15 8.58 4.67 14.33
CA SER A 15 8.83 3.92 15.57
C SER A 15 10.32 3.76 15.83
N ASN A 16 10.73 4.02 17.07
CA ASN A 16 12.14 4.01 17.51
C ASN A 16 12.76 2.60 17.60
N SER A 17 12.08 1.56 17.12
CA SER A 17 12.44 0.15 17.34
C SER A 17 12.29 -0.65 16.06
N LYS A 18 13.02 -1.77 15.90
CA LYS A 18 12.79 -2.75 14.83
C LYS A 18 11.37 -3.33 14.93
N LYS A 19 10.42 -2.65 14.30
CA LYS A 19 9.04 -3.08 14.14
C LYS A 19 8.76 -3.17 12.66
N HIS A 20 7.99 -4.17 12.28
CA HIS A 20 7.44 -4.24 10.94
C HIS A 20 6.49 -3.05 10.72
N ASP A 21 6.63 -2.44 9.56
CA ASP A 21 5.81 -1.38 9.01
C ASP A 21 4.29 -1.71 9.03
N CYS A 22 3.91 -2.98 8.78
CA CYS A 22 2.54 -3.47 8.93
C CYS A 22 2.01 -3.34 10.36
N ARG A 23 2.86 -3.57 11.38
CA ARG A 23 2.47 -3.44 12.79
C ARG A 23 2.35 -1.97 13.19
N LEU A 24 3.22 -1.12 12.64
CA LEU A 24 3.13 0.34 12.81
C LEU A 24 1.81 0.88 12.24
N PHE A 25 1.49 0.49 11.00
CA PHE A 25 0.23 0.88 10.35
C PHE A 25 -1.03 0.45 11.11
N LYS A 26 -1.04 -0.76 11.69
CA LYS A 26 -2.17 -1.20 12.53
C LYS A 26 -2.31 -0.37 13.82
N LYS A 27 -1.20 0.09 14.39
CA LYS A 27 -1.20 0.91 15.60
C LYS A 27 -1.59 2.36 15.33
N SER A 28 -1.25 2.89 14.16
CA SER A 28 -1.55 4.27 13.80
C SER A 28 -3.05 4.57 13.68
N LYS A 29 -3.91 3.54 13.57
CA LYS A 29 -5.38 3.65 13.50
C LYS A 29 -5.87 4.70 12.48
N ILE A 30 -5.11 4.90 11.40
CA ILE A 30 -5.41 5.92 10.39
C ILE A 30 -6.66 5.50 9.63
N LEU A 31 -7.79 6.17 9.86
CA LEU A 31 -9.04 5.90 9.14
C LEU A 31 -8.96 6.45 7.72
N ILE A 32 -9.09 5.57 6.73
CA ILE A 32 -9.21 5.96 5.32
C ILE A 32 -10.69 6.09 4.99
N HIS A 33 -11.08 7.24 4.43
CA HIS A 33 -12.46 7.47 4.02
C HIS A 33 -12.90 6.40 3.00
N PRO A 34 -14.10 5.80 3.13
CA PRO A 34 -14.51 4.67 2.29
C PRO A 34 -14.57 4.98 0.78
N LYS A 35 -14.78 6.24 0.40
CA LYS A 35 -14.72 6.65 -1.02
C LYS A 35 -13.30 6.67 -1.61
N VAL A 36 -12.25 6.61 -0.79
CA VAL A 36 -10.86 6.68 -1.22
C VAL A 36 -10.31 5.28 -1.38
N LYS A 37 -9.80 4.98 -2.58
CA LYS A 37 -9.08 3.72 -2.83
C LYS A 37 -7.66 3.81 -2.28
N ALA A 38 -7.32 2.86 -1.40
CA ALA A 38 -5.98 2.75 -0.84
C ALA A 38 -5.16 1.78 -1.71
N ILE A 39 -4.08 2.26 -2.31
CA ILE A 39 -3.14 1.39 -3.05
C ILE A 39 -1.96 1.14 -2.11
N THR A 40 -1.70 -0.13 -1.83
CA THR A 40 -0.66 -0.55 -0.87
C THR A 40 0.39 -1.41 -1.55
N ASP A 41 1.54 -1.62 -0.92
CA ASP A 41 2.52 -2.57 -1.42
C ASP A 41 2.10 -4.02 -1.19
N ILE A 42 2.75 -4.95 -1.90
CA ILE A 42 2.46 -6.40 -1.83
C ILE A 42 2.65 -6.93 -0.40
N GLU A 43 3.57 -6.33 0.37
CA GLU A 43 3.91 -6.77 1.73
C GLU A 43 2.80 -6.44 2.73
N TYR A 44 1.85 -5.59 2.36
CA TYR A 44 0.71 -5.18 3.18
C TYR A 44 -0.55 -6.02 2.95
N GLN A 45 -0.42 -7.35 2.82
CA GLN A 45 -1.55 -8.26 2.61
C GLN A 45 -2.64 -8.16 3.69
N GLY A 46 -2.30 -7.72 4.90
CA GLY A 46 -3.25 -7.57 6.00
C GLY A 46 -4.16 -6.34 5.90
N ILE A 47 -3.88 -5.37 5.02
CA ILE A 47 -4.62 -4.10 4.97
C ILE A 47 -6.05 -4.28 4.43
N GLN A 48 -6.29 -5.24 3.53
CA GLN A 48 -7.63 -5.54 3.00
C GLN A 48 -8.65 -5.88 4.08
N LYS A 49 -8.22 -6.49 5.20
CA LYS A 49 -9.10 -6.80 6.33
C LYS A 49 -9.53 -5.55 7.12
N ILE A 50 -8.78 -4.46 6.99
CA ILE A 50 -9.00 -3.20 7.71
C ILE A 50 -9.77 -2.23 6.80
N TYR A 51 -9.42 -2.20 5.51
CA TYR A 51 -10.04 -1.36 4.49
C TYR A 51 -10.49 -2.18 3.30
N ASN A 52 -11.80 -2.38 3.16
CA ASN A 52 -12.40 -3.08 2.02
C ASN A 52 -12.08 -2.41 0.66
N ASN A 53 -11.81 -1.10 0.67
CA ASN A 53 -11.51 -0.32 -0.52
C ASN A 53 -10.00 -0.27 -0.84
N SER A 54 -9.22 -1.20 -0.27
CA SER A 54 -7.79 -1.31 -0.56
C SER A 54 -7.50 -2.28 -1.70
N GLU A 55 -6.68 -1.82 -2.64
CA GLU A 55 -6.25 -2.58 -3.80
C GLU A 55 -4.77 -2.94 -3.63
N SER A 56 -4.50 -4.20 -3.31
CA SER A 56 -3.15 -4.75 -3.18
C SER A 56 -2.68 -5.33 -4.52
N PRO A 57 -1.45 -5.08 -4.97
CA PRO A 57 -0.90 -5.67 -6.18
C PRO A 57 -0.82 -7.19 -6.05
N LYS A 58 -1.14 -7.91 -7.13
CA LYS A 58 -1.04 -9.37 -7.14
C LYS A 58 0.42 -9.82 -7.08
N LYS A 59 0.70 -10.79 -6.19
CA LYS A 59 2.01 -11.44 -6.12
C LYS A 59 2.16 -12.38 -7.31
N LYS A 60 3.29 -12.28 -8.02
CA LYS A 60 3.66 -13.26 -9.06
C LYS A 60 3.83 -14.64 -8.40
N SER A 61 3.21 -15.67 -8.96
CA SER A 61 3.46 -17.06 -8.55
C SER A 61 3.83 -17.89 -9.78
N LYS A 62 4.52 -19.01 -9.58
CA LYS A 62 4.96 -19.88 -10.69
C LYS A 62 3.78 -20.40 -11.53
N LYS A 63 2.58 -20.52 -10.92
CA LYS A 63 1.35 -20.99 -11.57
C LYS A 63 0.42 -19.87 -12.04
N ASN A 64 0.57 -18.64 -11.53
CA ASN A 64 -0.25 -17.50 -11.90
C ASN A 64 0.63 -16.35 -12.43
N LEU A 65 0.77 -16.30 -13.75
CA LEU A 65 1.43 -15.22 -14.46
C LEU A 65 0.61 -13.93 -14.37
N LEU A 66 1.30 -12.80 -14.20
CA LEU A 66 0.66 -11.48 -14.11
C LEU A 66 0.16 -11.02 -15.47
N THR A 67 -1.10 -10.58 -15.53
CA THR A 67 -1.66 -9.98 -16.75
C THR A 67 -1.05 -8.60 -17.03
N LYS A 68 -1.23 -8.07 -18.24
CA LYS A 68 -0.73 -6.72 -18.61
C LYS A 68 -1.27 -5.63 -17.67
N ASN A 69 -2.50 -5.78 -17.17
CA ASN A 69 -3.12 -4.85 -16.24
C ASN A 69 -2.54 -4.97 -14.82
N ASP A 70 -2.32 -6.19 -14.32
CA ASP A 70 -1.67 -6.40 -13.02
C ASP A 70 -0.24 -5.81 -13.02
N LYS A 71 0.46 -5.90 -14.16
CA LYS A 71 1.78 -5.29 -14.34
C LYS A 71 1.71 -3.76 -14.30
N LYS A 72 0.69 -3.12 -14.89
CA LYS A 72 0.53 -1.65 -14.83
C LYS A 72 0.39 -1.16 -13.38
N ILE A 73 -0.39 -1.86 -12.56
CA ILE A 73 -0.55 -1.52 -11.13
C ILE A 73 0.82 -1.58 -10.43
N ILE A 74 1.61 -2.63 -10.67
CA ILE A 74 2.96 -2.78 -10.10
C ILE A 74 3.96 -1.73 -10.63
N VAL A 75 3.88 -1.37 -11.92
CA VAL A 75 4.78 -0.37 -12.52
C VAL A 75 4.57 1.02 -11.91
N VAL A 76 3.35 1.36 -11.50
CA VAL A 76 3.10 2.60 -10.75
C VAL A 76 3.79 2.56 -9.38
N SER A 77 3.83 1.41 -8.71
CA SER A 77 4.53 1.22 -7.43
C SER A 77 6.06 1.20 -7.56
N ARG A 78 6.60 0.81 -8.72
CA ARG A 78 8.05 0.67 -8.96
C ARG A 78 8.73 1.92 -9.52
N ARG A 79 8.01 3.02 -9.74
CA ARG A 79 8.66 4.30 -10.04
C ARG A 79 9.20 4.90 -8.75
N LYS A 80 10.47 4.56 -8.50
CA LYS A 80 11.41 5.09 -7.50
C LYS A 80 10.94 6.40 -6.85
N SER A 81 10.84 6.38 -5.53
CA SER A 81 11.63 7.34 -4.76
C SER A 81 12.32 6.56 -3.66
N CYS A 82 13.64 6.63 -3.68
CA CYS A 82 14.46 6.46 -2.50
C CYS A 82 13.84 7.31 -1.38
N ILE A 83 13.62 6.68 -0.25
CA ILE A 83 13.98 7.28 1.03
C ILE A 83 15.34 6.67 1.35
#